data_AF-A0A2T2NX61-F1
#
_entry.id   AF-A0A2T2NX61-F1
#
_cell.length_a   1.000
_cell.length_b   1.000
_cell.length_c   1.000
_cell.angle_alpha   90.00
_cell.angle_beta   90.00
_cell.angle_gamma   90.00
#
_symmetry.space_group_name_H-M   'P 1'
#
loop_
_entity.id
_entity.type
_entity.pdbx_description
1 polymer ?
#
loop_
_entity_poly.entity_id
_entity_poly.type
_entity_poly.pdbx_seq_one_letter_code
_entity_poly.pdbx_strand_id
1 'polypeptide(L)'
;MQPPYSDTAFDFAAPLDVDAVAPGQLPLPPTIAELFAWTQYATGAEFAPLNPSPIPDHQAFLNIAPFFKHFVAQPKAVSLGLDVADVPDVVTQQDLQGDRCDFQGIDWAMRYTTRAIFRERRVAFESQRLHPRARARRQACGILGDSATGINHVPQWHMPTPNTDDYFAFRRNNTAHKAWFPHFQLRNVLATPSRNDIYYAVHGKVMRTDAEGSPATPVIDMTKRLVSGNYPQITTLDATDKVLFAGGFDGDYAITDLTSTQENSHTWGRIRDAAHDAQSWITNHVHLSSSRHTYTPQAIVCSNDSQLRTLDCTTNTFLNTTAYPKAVNCSATSPNGRLRIVVGDFHETLITNAETGAPIESLTAHTEDAFACAWADDGIHLATAAQDSAIVIWDARRWDRPLATLFSELAIPRSLRFSPVGSGPRVLVAAEADDYVNIINAQTFASKQVFDFFGPIAGVSMPPDGQSLFVANAEKSFGGMIELERDSWTGRKRKRRGRSRWGDEYEDLVYDWESEGRMEEDERVVCGAGARERRGIDLAALDV
;
A
#
# COMPACT_ATOMS: atom_id res chain seq x y z
N MET A 1 -5.11 -58.21 -14.09
CA MET A 1 -3.75 -58.76 -13.92
C MET A 1 -2.78 -57.86 -14.66
N GLN A 2 -1.99 -57.08 -13.93
CA GLN A 2 -0.69 -56.54 -14.39
C GLN A 2 0.28 -57.70 -14.70
N PRO A 3 1.36 -57.55 -15.50
CA PRO A 3 2.53 -56.67 -15.24
C PRO A 3 3.35 -56.27 -16.51
N PRO A 4 4.64 -55.84 -16.45
CA PRO A 4 5.36 -55.07 -15.43
C PRO A 4 5.95 -53.73 -15.97
N TYR A 5 6.18 -52.78 -15.06
CA TYR A 5 7.05 -51.61 -15.23
C TYR A 5 8.50 -51.98 -14.89
N SER A 6 9.47 -51.45 -15.64
CA SER A 6 10.90 -51.51 -15.34
C SER A 6 11.39 -50.15 -14.80
N ASP A 7 12.08 -50.23 -13.67
CA ASP A 7 12.71 -49.15 -12.91
C ASP A 7 13.81 -48.41 -13.70
N THR A 8 13.78 -47.07 -13.63
CA THR A 8 15.00 -46.25 -13.66
C THR A 8 14.91 -45.29 -12.47
N ALA A 9 15.84 -45.47 -11.54
CA ALA A 9 15.94 -44.75 -10.28
C ALA A 9 16.34 -43.29 -10.52
N PHE A 10 15.60 -42.37 -9.91
CA PHE A 10 16.09 -41.03 -9.62
C PHE A 10 17.00 -41.12 -8.39
N ASP A 11 18.24 -40.69 -8.53
CA ASP A 11 19.18 -40.51 -7.43
C ASP A 11 18.58 -39.56 -6.39
N PHE A 12 18.29 -40.11 -5.21
CA PHE A 12 18.01 -39.32 -4.02
C PHE A 12 19.32 -38.66 -3.59
N ALA A 13 19.42 -37.35 -3.74
CA ALA A 13 20.43 -36.56 -3.04
C ALA A 13 20.31 -36.86 -1.53
N ALA A 14 21.44 -37.21 -0.93
CA ALA A 14 21.58 -37.65 0.45
C ALA A 14 20.99 -36.66 1.48
N PRO A 15 20.53 -37.15 2.65
CA PRO A 15 20.09 -36.27 3.74
C PRO A 15 21.29 -35.43 4.22
N LEU A 16 21.13 -34.12 4.24
CA LEU A 16 22.08 -33.21 4.87
C LEU A 16 22.13 -33.53 6.37
N ASP A 17 23.29 -34.02 6.80
CA ASP A 17 23.65 -34.31 8.18
C ASP A 17 23.64 -32.99 8.98
N VAL A 18 22.58 -32.77 9.76
CA VAL A 18 22.42 -31.62 10.65
C VAL A 18 23.01 -31.95 12.02
N ASP A 19 24.33 -32.11 12.10
CA ASP A 19 25.07 -32.10 13.37
C ASP A 19 26.58 -31.91 13.14
N ALA A 20 26.99 -30.70 12.70
CA ALA A 20 28.32 -30.11 12.95
C ALA A 20 28.44 -28.73 12.28
N VAL A 21 27.87 -27.68 12.87
CA VAL A 21 28.27 -26.30 12.55
C VAL A 21 28.60 -25.58 13.85
N ALA A 22 29.87 -25.20 13.97
CA ALA A 22 30.41 -24.41 15.07
C ALA A 22 29.68 -23.05 15.16
N PRO A 23 29.52 -22.48 16.37
CA PRO A 23 28.83 -21.20 16.52
C PRO A 23 29.76 -20.08 16.04
N GLY A 24 29.49 -19.50 14.88
CA GLY A 24 30.26 -18.37 14.38
C GLY A 24 29.82 -17.87 13.02
N GLN A 25 29.31 -16.64 13.00
CA GLN A 25 29.02 -15.77 11.85
C GLN A 25 27.81 -16.17 10.97
N LEU A 26 26.65 -15.57 11.31
CA LEU A 26 25.66 -15.19 10.30
C LEU A 26 26.39 -14.37 9.20
N PRO A 27 26.06 -14.55 7.90
CA PRO A 27 26.64 -13.71 6.86
C PRO A 27 26.33 -12.24 7.17
N LEU A 28 27.36 -11.40 7.13
CA LEU A 28 27.21 -9.97 7.31
C LEU A 28 26.28 -9.42 6.20
N PRO A 29 25.42 -8.44 6.50
CA PRO A 29 24.64 -7.78 5.46
C PRO A 29 25.60 -7.22 4.40
N PRO A 30 25.28 -7.36 3.10
CA PRO A 30 26.14 -6.86 2.04
C PRO A 30 26.37 -5.35 2.23
N THR A 31 27.60 -4.92 2.01
CA THR A 31 27.95 -3.50 2.09
C THR A 31 27.18 -2.69 1.04
N ILE A 32 26.96 -1.39 1.29
CA ILE A 32 26.38 -0.47 0.28
C ILE A 32 27.13 -0.65 -1.06
N ALA A 33 28.46 -0.75 -1.04
CA ALA A 33 29.25 -1.00 -2.25
C ALA A 33 28.91 -2.34 -2.97
N GLU A 34 28.59 -3.41 -2.25
CA GLU A 34 28.23 -4.71 -2.83
C GLU A 34 26.78 -4.76 -3.35
N LEU A 35 25.84 -4.09 -2.67
CA LEU A 35 24.46 -3.92 -3.16
C LEU A 35 24.40 -3.00 -4.40
N PHE A 36 25.35 -2.06 -4.52
CA PHE A 36 25.39 -1.11 -5.61
C PHE A 36 26.46 -1.41 -6.68
N ALA A 37 27.31 -2.42 -6.51
CA ALA A 37 28.22 -2.92 -7.56
C ALA A 37 27.45 -3.43 -8.80
N TRP A 38 26.18 -3.79 -8.62
CA TRP A 38 25.26 -4.13 -9.71
C TRP A 38 24.97 -2.96 -10.66
N THR A 39 25.22 -1.70 -10.25
CA THR A 39 25.16 -0.54 -11.14
C THR A 39 26.25 -0.53 -12.22
N GLN A 40 27.33 -1.32 -12.04
CA GLN A 40 28.47 -1.37 -12.96
C GLN A 40 28.51 -2.63 -13.85
N TYR A 41 27.79 -3.70 -13.51
CA TYR A 41 27.79 -4.96 -14.26
C TYR A 41 26.50 -5.16 -15.05
N ALA A 42 26.27 -4.28 -16.03
CA ALA A 42 25.31 -4.51 -17.10
C ALA A 42 26.01 -5.13 -18.32
N THR A 43 26.70 -6.26 -18.16
CA THR A 43 27.07 -7.13 -19.30
C THR A 43 27.23 -8.58 -18.84
N GLY A 44 26.31 -9.44 -19.29
CA GLY A 44 26.56 -10.87 -19.45
C GLY A 44 26.32 -11.74 -18.21
N ALA A 45 25.06 -12.04 -17.93
CA ALA A 45 24.71 -13.31 -17.28
C ALA A 45 23.44 -13.86 -17.95
N GLU A 46 23.59 -14.97 -18.68
CA GLU A 46 22.46 -15.73 -19.23
C GLU A 46 21.67 -16.34 -18.06
N PHE A 47 20.48 -15.80 -17.80
CA PHE A 47 19.50 -16.43 -16.92
C PHE A 47 18.55 -17.30 -17.76
N ALA A 48 18.36 -18.54 -17.32
CA ALA A 48 17.50 -19.50 -17.98
C ALA A 48 16.04 -19.00 -18.09
N PRO A 49 15.32 -19.32 -19.18
CA PRO A 49 14.01 -18.77 -19.46
C PRO A 49 12.97 -19.35 -18.49
N LEU A 50 12.44 -18.52 -17.59
CA LEU A 50 11.17 -18.82 -16.93
C LEU A 50 10.06 -18.22 -17.81
N ASN A 51 9.20 -19.08 -18.34
CA ASN A 51 7.94 -18.66 -18.98
C ASN A 51 7.18 -17.72 -18.02
N PRO A 52 6.70 -16.55 -18.47
CA PRO A 52 5.83 -15.70 -17.68
C PRO A 52 4.42 -16.30 -17.71
N SER A 53 4.24 -17.44 -17.03
CA SER A 53 2.93 -17.78 -16.50
C SER A 53 2.63 -16.77 -15.38
N PRO A 54 1.38 -16.28 -15.23
CA PRO A 54 1.03 -15.52 -14.03
C PRO A 54 1.41 -16.38 -12.83
N ILE A 55 2.35 -15.92 -12.01
CA ILE A 55 2.76 -16.63 -10.80
C ILE A 55 1.48 -16.81 -9.99
N PRO A 56 1.02 -18.05 -9.75
CA PRO A 56 -0.20 -18.26 -8.98
C PRO A 56 0.06 -17.72 -7.57
N ASP A 57 -0.71 -16.72 -7.17
CA ASP A 57 -0.69 -16.21 -5.80
C ASP A 57 -1.33 -17.27 -4.89
N HIS A 58 -0.51 -18.15 -4.34
CA HIS A 58 -0.94 -19.15 -3.37
C HIS A 58 -1.52 -18.50 -2.08
N GLN A 59 -1.35 -17.18 -1.90
CA GLN A 59 -1.78 -16.39 -0.75
C GLN A 59 -2.94 -15.44 -1.06
N ALA A 60 -3.46 -15.40 -2.29
CA ALA A 60 -4.61 -14.56 -2.63
C ALA A 60 -5.82 -14.95 -1.77
N PHE A 61 -6.43 -13.98 -1.11
CA PHE A 61 -7.59 -14.21 -0.25
C PHE A 61 -8.75 -14.73 -1.08
N LEU A 62 -9.57 -15.58 -0.48
CA LEU A 62 -10.80 -15.99 -1.15
C LEU A 62 -11.73 -14.78 -1.26
N ASN A 63 -12.20 -14.51 -2.48
CA ASN A 63 -13.26 -13.52 -2.71
C ASN A 63 -14.47 -13.82 -1.81
N ILE A 64 -15.20 -12.78 -1.44
CA ILE A 64 -16.28 -12.88 -0.46
C ILE A 64 -17.38 -13.83 -0.95
N ALA A 65 -17.81 -13.68 -2.21
CA ALA A 65 -18.87 -14.51 -2.80
C ALA A 65 -18.59 -16.03 -2.72
N PRO A 66 -17.43 -16.55 -3.19
CA PRO A 66 -17.13 -17.98 -3.01
C PRO A 66 -16.93 -18.34 -1.54
N PHE A 67 -16.41 -17.45 -0.69
CA PHE A 67 -16.26 -17.72 0.73
C PHE A 67 -17.62 -17.99 1.40
N PHE A 68 -18.66 -17.19 1.10
CA PHE A 68 -20.03 -17.45 1.54
C PHE A 68 -20.51 -18.84 1.14
N LYS A 69 -20.29 -19.24 -0.11
CA LYS A 69 -20.76 -20.53 -0.65
C LYS A 69 -20.13 -21.74 0.05
N HIS A 70 -18.87 -21.64 0.45
CA HIS A 70 -18.11 -22.78 0.97
C HIS A 70 -18.07 -22.84 2.49
N PHE A 71 -18.12 -21.69 3.18
CA PHE A 71 -17.85 -21.61 4.61
C PHE A 71 -18.99 -21.03 5.44
N VAL A 72 -20.10 -20.59 4.83
CA VAL A 72 -21.32 -20.18 5.53
C VAL A 72 -22.43 -21.18 5.22
N ALA A 73 -23.00 -21.78 6.27
CA ALA A 73 -24.04 -22.81 6.12
C ALA A 73 -25.34 -22.15 5.66
N GLN A 74 -25.71 -22.33 4.39
CA GLN A 74 -26.97 -21.82 3.87
C GLN A 74 -28.12 -22.82 4.17
N PRO A 75 -29.20 -22.39 4.86
CA PRO A 75 -30.37 -23.23 5.04
C PRO A 75 -31.17 -23.33 3.72
N LYS A 76 -30.92 -24.43 2.99
CA LYS A 76 -31.46 -24.78 1.64
C LYS A 76 -30.96 -23.87 0.51
N ALA A 77 -30.88 -24.50 -0.68
CA ALA A 77 -30.32 -23.93 -1.91
C ALA A 77 -30.99 -22.59 -2.27
N VAL A 78 -30.37 -21.50 -1.85
CA VAL A 78 -30.59 -20.20 -2.47
C VAL A 78 -30.20 -20.37 -3.93
N SER A 79 -31.15 -20.12 -4.84
CA SER A 79 -30.89 -20.16 -6.28
C SER A 79 -29.70 -19.26 -6.61
N LEU A 80 -28.77 -19.79 -7.42
CA LEU A 80 -27.64 -19.04 -7.96
C LEU A 80 -28.11 -17.66 -8.48
N GLY A 81 -27.69 -16.58 -7.83
CA GLY A 81 -27.96 -15.21 -8.27
C GLY A 81 -28.67 -14.31 -7.26
N LEU A 82 -29.35 -14.85 -6.24
CA LEU A 82 -29.99 -14.03 -5.19
C LEU A 82 -28.98 -13.39 -4.22
N ASP A 83 -27.75 -13.91 -4.14
CA ASP A 83 -26.68 -13.32 -3.31
C ASP A 83 -26.18 -11.96 -3.84
N VAL A 84 -26.51 -11.60 -5.10
CA VAL A 84 -26.04 -10.38 -5.80
C VAL A 84 -27.19 -9.40 -6.10
N ALA A 85 -28.45 -9.86 -6.06
CA ALA A 85 -29.58 -9.15 -6.67
C ALA A 85 -30.01 -7.86 -5.95
N ASP A 86 -29.64 -7.66 -4.68
CA ASP A 86 -30.16 -6.55 -3.85
C ASP A 86 -29.06 -5.62 -3.30
N VAL A 87 -27.86 -5.58 -3.90
CA VAL A 87 -26.84 -4.61 -3.45
C VAL A 87 -27.22 -3.21 -3.95
N PRO A 88 -27.43 -2.23 -3.08
CA PRO A 88 -27.78 -0.87 -3.52
C PRO A 88 -26.59 -0.22 -4.23
N ASP A 89 -26.89 0.65 -5.21
CA ASP A 89 -25.89 1.40 -5.98
C ASP A 89 -25.01 2.28 -5.07
N VAL A 90 -25.60 2.78 -3.98
CA VAL A 90 -24.92 3.56 -2.94
C VAL A 90 -25.37 3.07 -1.57
N VAL A 91 -24.41 2.74 -0.71
CA VAL A 91 -24.61 2.42 0.70
C VAL A 91 -24.15 3.62 1.52
N THR A 92 -25.03 4.19 2.34
CA THR A 92 -24.71 5.30 3.25
C THR A 92 -24.73 4.83 4.70
N GLN A 93 -24.30 5.70 5.63
CA GLN A 93 -24.34 5.40 7.06
C GLN A 93 -25.76 5.04 7.57
N GLN A 94 -26.82 5.56 6.94
CA GLN A 94 -28.20 5.27 7.32
C GLN A 94 -28.62 3.84 6.95
N ASP A 95 -28.00 3.26 5.92
CA ASP A 95 -28.34 1.94 5.39
C ASP A 95 -27.73 0.79 6.21
N LEU A 96 -26.74 1.08 7.06
CA LEU A 96 -26.07 0.08 7.91
C LEU A 96 -27.02 -0.56 8.93
N GLN A 97 -28.04 0.20 9.39
CA GLN A 97 -29.02 -0.25 10.39
C GLN A 97 -28.36 -0.91 11.63
N GLY A 98 -27.26 -0.31 12.11
CA GLY A 98 -26.40 -0.91 13.14
C GLY A 98 -25.45 -1.94 12.52
N ASP A 99 -25.40 -3.15 13.08
CA ASP A 99 -24.56 -4.25 12.57
C ASP A 99 -25.32 -5.18 11.60
N ARG A 100 -26.51 -4.77 11.13
CA ARG A 100 -27.33 -5.59 10.23
C ARG A 100 -26.76 -5.62 8.82
N CYS A 101 -26.38 -4.46 8.29
CA CYS A 101 -25.82 -4.29 6.97
C CYS A 101 -24.37 -3.79 7.08
N ASP A 102 -23.46 -4.42 6.35
CA ASP A 102 -22.06 -3.98 6.29
C ASP A 102 -21.88 -2.72 5.43
N PHE A 103 -20.69 -2.09 5.49
CA PHE A 103 -20.32 -0.94 4.65
C PHE A 103 -20.49 -1.20 3.14
N GLN A 104 -20.48 -2.47 2.76
CA GLN A 104 -20.63 -2.94 1.39
C GLN A 104 -22.08 -3.27 1.00
N GLY A 105 -23.05 -3.05 1.88
CA GLY A 105 -24.46 -3.38 1.65
C GLY A 105 -24.78 -4.87 1.85
N ILE A 106 -23.90 -5.62 2.50
CA ILE A 106 -24.11 -7.03 2.82
C ILE A 106 -25.11 -7.12 3.99
N ASP A 107 -26.36 -7.52 3.73
CA ASP A 107 -27.31 -7.88 4.78
C ASP A 107 -26.92 -9.25 5.39
N TRP A 108 -26.48 -9.22 6.65
CA TRP A 108 -26.06 -10.40 7.41
C TRP A 108 -27.25 -11.26 7.84
N ALA A 109 -28.40 -10.65 8.15
CA ALA A 109 -29.61 -11.36 8.56
C ALA A 109 -30.18 -12.18 7.41
N MET A 110 -30.19 -11.63 6.19
CA MET A 110 -30.59 -12.35 4.98
C MET A 110 -29.70 -13.58 4.70
N ARG A 111 -28.44 -13.54 5.14
CA ARG A 111 -27.45 -14.60 4.97
C ARG A 111 -27.37 -15.58 6.15
N TYR A 112 -28.28 -15.48 7.11
CA TYR A 112 -28.36 -16.35 8.29
C TYR A 112 -27.04 -16.44 9.08
N THR A 113 -26.26 -15.35 9.11
CA THR A 113 -25.00 -15.26 9.84
C THR A 113 -24.87 -13.88 10.50
N THR A 114 -23.87 -13.68 11.35
CA THR A 114 -23.49 -12.35 11.82
C THR A 114 -22.15 -11.93 11.23
N ARG A 115 -21.90 -10.62 11.17
CA ARG A 115 -20.61 -10.05 10.76
C ARG A 115 -19.44 -10.66 11.55
N ALA A 116 -19.60 -10.77 12.87
CA ALA A 116 -18.57 -11.29 13.78
C ALA A 116 -18.21 -12.76 13.47
N ILE A 117 -19.21 -13.63 13.29
CA ILE A 117 -18.99 -15.04 12.95
C ILE A 117 -18.29 -15.18 11.59
N PHE A 118 -18.70 -14.37 10.61
CA PHE A 118 -18.07 -14.36 9.29
C PHE A 118 -16.61 -13.93 9.37
N ARG A 119 -16.33 -12.84 10.10
CA ARG A 119 -14.98 -12.31 10.32
C ARG A 119 -14.09 -13.34 11.03
N GLU A 120 -14.58 -13.99 12.09
CA GLU A 120 -13.84 -15.03 12.80
C GLU A 120 -13.48 -16.20 11.87
N ARG A 121 -14.43 -16.68 11.06
CA ARG A 121 -14.17 -17.74 10.08
C ARG A 121 -13.16 -17.31 9.03
N ARG A 122 -13.24 -16.07 8.54
CA ARG A 122 -12.32 -15.52 7.55
C ARG A 122 -10.90 -15.41 8.10
N VAL A 123 -10.76 -14.88 9.33
CA VAL A 123 -9.47 -14.82 10.03
C VAL A 123 -8.91 -16.23 10.23
N ALA A 124 -9.71 -17.19 10.72
CA ALA A 124 -9.28 -18.56 10.94
C ALA A 124 -8.81 -19.25 9.65
N PHE A 125 -9.58 -19.09 8.56
CA PHE A 125 -9.25 -19.66 7.26
C PHE A 125 -7.95 -19.08 6.70
N GLU A 126 -7.81 -17.75 6.68
CA GLU A 126 -6.62 -17.12 6.10
C GLU A 126 -5.39 -17.33 6.98
N SER A 127 -5.54 -17.37 8.31
CA SER A 127 -4.46 -17.71 9.24
C SER A 127 -3.91 -19.11 9.05
N GLN A 128 -4.74 -20.07 8.62
CA GLN A 128 -4.29 -21.43 8.29
C GLN A 128 -3.49 -21.48 6.99
N ARG A 129 -3.72 -20.56 6.06
CA ARG A 129 -3.02 -20.45 4.77
C ARG A 129 -1.69 -19.72 4.87
N LEU A 130 -1.48 -18.92 5.91
CA LEU A 130 -0.21 -18.24 6.14
C LEU A 130 0.94 -19.23 6.27
N HIS A 131 2.08 -18.87 5.68
CA HIS A 131 3.31 -19.63 5.86
C HIS A 131 3.64 -19.78 7.36
N PRO A 132 4.13 -20.95 7.83
CA PRO A 132 4.33 -21.21 9.27
C PRO A 132 5.13 -20.12 10.01
N ARG A 133 6.14 -19.53 9.36
CA ARG A 133 6.92 -18.42 9.91
C ARG A 133 6.07 -17.15 10.11
N ALA A 134 5.27 -16.76 9.13
CA ALA A 134 4.38 -15.60 9.22
C ALA A 134 3.30 -15.82 10.29
N ARG A 135 2.73 -17.03 10.35
CA ARG A 135 1.77 -17.41 11.39
C ARG A 135 2.38 -17.33 12.80
N ALA A 136 3.57 -17.91 12.99
CA ALA A 136 4.28 -17.85 14.27
C ALA A 136 4.62 -16.41 14.68
N ARG A 137 5.01 -15.56 13.72
CA ARG A 137 5.30 -14.13 13.97
C ARG A 137 4.06 -13.38 14.44
N ARG A 138 2.91 -13.62 13.80
CA ARG A 138 1.64 -13.00 14.21
C ARG A 138 1.10 -13.53 15.55
N GLN A 139 1.31 -14.81 15.84
CA GLN A 139 1.03 -15.38 17.16
C GLN A 139 1.91 -14.75 18.24
N ALA A 140 3.21 -14.59 17.97
CA ALA A 140 4.15 -13.95 18.89
C ALA A 140 3.83 -12.47 19.13
N CYS A 141 3.26 -11.78 18.14
CA CYS A 141 2.80 -10.40 18.27
C CYS A 141 1.39 -10.25 18.86
N GLY A 142 0.75 -11.34 19.29
CA GLY A 142 -0.61 -11.31 19.87
C GLY A 142 -1.74 -10.98 18.89
N ILE A 143 -1.48 -11.03 17.57
CA ILE A 143 -2.46 -10.72 16.50
C ILE A 143 -3.36 -11.94 16.23
N LEU A 144 -2.79 -13.14 16.33
CA LEU A 144 -3.54 -14.40 16.24
C LEU A 144 -3.68 -14.95 17.67
N GLY A 145 -4.82 -14.70 18.29
CA GLY A 145 -5.09 -15.07 19.68
C GLY A 145 -5.04 -16.57 19.92
N ASP A 146 -3.88 -17.08 20.33
CA ASP A 146 -3.76 -18.34 21.05
C ASP A 146 -2.99 -18.08 22.35
N SER A 147 -3.69 -18.22 23.47
CA SER A 147 -3.16 -18.18 24.84
C SER A 147 -2.25 -19.39 25.19
N ALA A 148 -1.91 -20.22 24.21
CA ALA A 148 -1.24 -21.51 24.39
C ALA A 148 0.28 -21.46 24.16
N THR A 149 0.84 -20.35 23.65
CA THR A 149 2.31 -20.22 23.63
C THR A 149 2.75 -19.69 24.99
N GLY A 150 3.33 -20.56 25.81
CA GLY A 150 3.90 -20.25 27.13
C GLY A 150 5.12 -19.31 27.08
N ILE A 151 5.12 -18.33 26.18
CA ILE A 151 6.12 -17.28 26.07
C ILE A 151 5.74 -16.22 27.11
N ASN A 152 6.20 -16.41 28.34
CA ASN A 152 5.95 -15.50 29.48
C ASN A 152 6.60 -14.11 29.35
N HIS A 153 7.18 -13.78 28.20
CA HIS A 153 7.69 -12.45 27.89
C HIS A 153 7.53 -12.17 26.39
N VAL A 154 6.40 -11.57 26.00
CA VAL A 154 6.31 -10.84 24.74
C VAL A 154 7.10 -9.54 24.94
N PRO A 155 8.22 -9.30 24.24
CA PRO A 155 8.94 -8.03 24.35
C PRO A 155 8.00 -6.86 24.02
N GLN A 156 8.14 -5.73 24.69
CA GLN A 156 7.25 -4.56 24.54
C GLN A 156 7.09 -4.07 23.08
N TRP A 157 8.09 -4.35 22.22
CA TRP A 157 8.10 -4.06 20.79
C TRP A 157 7.24 -5.01 19.92
N HIS A 158 6.60 -6.01 20.52
CA HIS A 158 5.73 -6.99 19.85
C HIS A 158 4.25 -6.87 20.26
N MET A 159 3.87 -5.87 21.04
CA MET A 159 2.46 -5.64 21.35
C MET A 159 1.72 -5.12 20.11
N PRO A 160 0.51 -5.61 19.80
CA PRO A 160 -0.31 -5.03 18.74
C PRO A 160 -0.54 -3.55 19.01
N THR A 161 -0.41 -2.72 17.98
CA THR A 161 -0.75 -1.30 18.07
C THR A 161 -2.23 -1.17 18.47
N PRO A 162 -2.56 -0.53 19.61
CA PRO A 162 -3.94 -0.40 20.07
C PRO A 162 -4.84 0.29 19.04
N ASN A 163 -5.98 -0.34 18.74
CA ASN A 163 -7.06 0.23 17.94
C ASN A 163 -7.96 1.11 18.82
N THR A 164 -7.51 2.32 19.14
CA THR A 164 -8.16 3.23 20.10
C THR A 164 -8.59 4.55 19.49
N ASP A 165 -8.14 4.86 18.28
CA ASP A 165 -8.34 6.15 17.65
C ASP A 165 -9.54 6.12 16.70
N ASP A 166 -10.13 7.29 16.48
CA ASP A 166 -11.23 7.52 15.55
C ASP A 166 -10.88 8.77 14.72
N TYR A 167 -10.24 8.58 13.56
CA TYR A 167 -9.82 9.64 12.65
C TYR A 167 -10.83 9.86 11.51
N PHE A 168 -11.34 8.77 10.94
CA PHE A 168 -12.27 8.81 9.80
C PHE A 168 -13.54 8.01 10.10
N ALA A 169 -14.69 8.56 9.74
CA ALA A 169 -15.98 7.90 9.78
C ALA A 169 -16.41 7.44 8.39
N PHE A 170 -17.11 6.31 8.31
CA PHE A 170 -17.71 5.87 7.06
C PHE A 170 -18.79 6.87 6.60
N ARG A 171 -18.62 7.40 5.38
CA ARG A 171 -19.61 8.29 4.75
C ARG A 171 -20.51 7.49 3.81
N ARG A 172 -19.89 6.78 2.85
CA ARG A 172 -20.61 6.00 1.84
C ARG A 172 -19.74 4.98 1.12
N ASN A 173 -20.37 4.03 0.46
CA ASN A 173 -19.76 3.16 -0.54
C ASN A 173 -20.58 3.23 -1.83
N ASN A 174 -19.96 3.61 -2.94
CA ASN A 174 -20.59 3.63 -4.25
C ASN A 174 -20.21 2.37 -5.03
N THR A 175 -21.17 1.44 -5.16
CA THR A 175 -20.95 0.13 -5.79
C THR A 175 -20.96 0.21 -7.32
N ALA A 176 -21.35 1.34 -7.91
CA ALA A 176 -21.27 1.56 -9.35
C ALA A 176 -19.81 1.79 -9.82
N HIS A 177 -18.95 2.34 -8.97
CA HIS A 177 -17.54 2.61 -9.29
C HIS A 177 -16.63 1.49 -8.80
N LYS A 178 -16.43 0.48 -9.65
CA LYS A 178 -15.58 -0.68 -9.35
C LYS A 178 -14.23 -0.56 -10.04
N ALA A 179 -13.17 -0.37 -9.25
CA ALA A 179 -11.80 -0.44 -9.76
C ALA A 179 -11.40 -1.89 -10.04
N TRP A 180 -10.47 -2.06 -10.98
CA TRP A 180 -9.93 -3.35 -11.34
C TRP A 180 -8.41 -3.29 -11.47
N PHE A 181 -7.72 -4.35 -11.05
CA PHE A 181 -6.28 -4.51 -11.21
C PHE A 181 -5.95 -5.89 -11.81
N PRO A 182 -4.89 -6.00 -12.62
CA PRO A 182 -4.50 -7.24 -13.30
C PRO A 182 -3.67 -8.19 -12.44
N HIS A 183 -2.86 -7.64 -11.52
CA HIS A 183 -1.82 -8.37 -10.83
C HIS A 183 -2.00 -8.29 -9.32
N PHE A 184 -1.81 -9.39 -8.59
CA PHE A 184 -2.10 -9.47 -7.15
C PHE A 184 -1.14 -8.65 -6.27
N GLN A 185 0.07 -8.33 -6.74
CA GLN A 185 1.02 -7.51 -5.99
C GLN A 185 0.78 -6.00 -6.16
N LEU A 186 0.15 -5.57 -7.25
CA LEU A 186 0.08 -4.16 -7.65
C LEU A 186 -1.24 -3.53 -7.22
N ARG A 187 -1.18 -2.47 -6.42
CA ARG A 187 -2.32 -1.93 -5.65
C ARG A 187 -2.40 -0.41 -5.59
N ASN A 188 -2.11 0.25 -6.71
CA ASN A 188 -2.17 1.72 -6.80
C ASN A 188 -2.97 2.15 -8.03
N VAL A 189 -4.22 1.70 -8.14
CA VAL A 189 -5.12 2.06 -9.26
C VAL A 189 -6.20 3.09 -8.86
N LEU A 190 -5.85 4.01 -7.96
CA LEU A 190 -6.72 5.10 -7.50
C LEU A 190 -5.89 6.36 -7.23
N ALA A 191 -6.32 7.51 -7.75
CA ALA A 191 -5.73 8.81 -7.47
C ALA A 191 -6.80 9.89 -7.40
N THR A 192 -6.64 10.81 -6.45
CA THR A 192 -7.62 11.83 -6.14
C THR A 192 -6.93 13.19 -5.97
N PRO A 193 -6.61 13.91 -7.06
CA PRO A 193 -6.04 15.24 -6.96
C PRO A 193 -7.03 16.26 -6.37
N SER A 194 -8.34 16.00 -6.45
CA SER A 194 -9.37 16.83 -5.83
C SER A 194 -10.58 15.98 -5.42
N ARG A 195 -11.50 16.53 -4.62
CA ARG A 195 -12.79 15.90 -4.33
C ARG A 195 -13.70 15.78 -5.57
N ASN A 196 -13.48 16.61 -6.59
CA ASN A 196 -14.26 16.59 -7.82
C ASN A 196 -13.65 15.66 -8.88
N ASP A 197 -12.41 15.23 -8.68
CA ASP A 197 -11.62 14.48 -9.64
C ASP A 197 -11.05 13.23 -8.97
N ILE A 198 -11.78 12.13 -9.11
CA ILE A 198 -11.41 10.81 -8.63
C ILE A 198 -11.14 9.94 -9.86
N TYR A 199 -9.88 9.55 -10.04
CA TYR A 199 -9.44 8.69 -11.13
C TYR A 199 -9.22 7.27 -10.64
N TYR A 200 -9.81 6.30 -11.33
CA TYR A 200 -9.63 4.88 -11.02
C TYR A 200 -9.53 4.06 -12.30
N ALA A 201 -8.75 2.96 -12.25
CA ALA A 201 -8.58 2.10 -13.41
C ALA A 201 -9.67 1.02 -13.50
N VAL A 202 -10.14 0.78 -14.73
CA VAL A 202 -11.01 -0.34 -15.08
C VAL A 202 -10.44 -0.98 -16.35
N HIS A 203 -9.77 -2.12 -16.19
CA HIS A 203 -9.06 -2.80 -17.28
C HIS A 203 -8.02 -1.87 -17.95
N GLY A 204 -8.19 -1.56 -19.24
CA GLY A 204 -7.32 -0.66 -20.01
C GLY A 204 -7.83 0.78 -20.05
N LYS A 205 -8.74 1.18 -19.17
CA LYS A 205 -9.31 2.53 -19.13
C LYS A 205 -9.12 3.20 -17.77
N VAL A 206 -8.85 4.49 -17.76
CA VAL A 206 -8.94 5.31 -16.55
C VAL A 206 -10.25 6.07 -16.59
N MET A 207 -11.07 5.87 -15.57
CA MET A 207 -12.36 6.50 -15.39
C MET A 207 -12.24 7.65 -14.40
N ARG A 208 -12.98 8.74 -14.64
CA ARG A 208 -13.11 9.89 -13.73
C ARG A 208 -14.53 9.94 -13.16
N THR A 209 -14.63 10.12 -11.86
CA THR A 209 -15.86 10.43 -11.13
C THR A 209 -15.59 11.52 -10.09
N ASP A 210 -16.58 11.89 -9.28
CA ASP A 210 -16.50 12.87 -8.21
C ASP A 210 -16.92 12.28 -6.86
N ALA A 211 -16.69 13.04 -5.79
CA ALA A 211 -17.17 12.75 -4.45
C ALA A 211 -18.69 12.95 -4.26
N GLU A 212 -19.45 13.24 -5.32
CA GLU A 212 -20.92 13.22 -5.29
C GLU A 212 -21.47 11.90 -5.85
N GLY A 213 -20.64 11.11 -6.54
CA GLY A 213 -21.00 9.82 -7.12
C GLY A 213 -21.58 9.96 -8.53
N SER A 214 -21.19 10.99 -9.26
CA SER A 214 -21.58 11.20 -10.65
C SER A 214 -21.15 10.03 -11.55
N PRO A 215 -21.92 9.73 -12.61
CA PRO A 215 -21.55 8.68 -13.57
C PRO A 215 -20.12 8.85 -14.09
N ALA A 216 -19.38 7.75 -14.11
CA ALA A 216 -17.96 7.80 -14.45
C ALA A 216 -17.75 8.03 -15.95
N THR A 217 -16.81 8.92 -16.30
CA THR A 217 -16.44 9.25 -17.68
C THR A 217 -15.05 8.72 -18.00
N PRO A 218 -14.82 8.11 -19.18
CA PRO A 218 -13.49 7.65 -19.55
C PRO A 218 -12.59 8.85 -19.85
N VAL A 219 -11.46 8.93 -19.16
CA VAL A 219 -10.43 9.95 -19.41
C VAL A 219 -9.30 9.35 -20.24
N ILE A 220 -8.75 8.20 -19.86
CA ILE A 220 -7.76 7.49 -20.69
C ILE A 220 -8.39 6.20 -21.21
N ASP A 221 -8.21 5.91 -22.51
CA ASP A 221 -8.59 4.63 -23.10
C ASP A 221 -7.41 4.00 -23.86
N MET A 222 -6.71 3.09 -23.18
CA MET A 222 -5.57 2.34 -23.74
C MET A 222 -6.02 1.23 -24.69
N THR A 223 -7.29 0.80 -24.64
CA THR A 223 -7.81 -0.30 -25.48
C THR A 223 -7.85 0.03 -26.96
N LYS A 224 -7.76 1.32 -27.32
CA LYS A 224 -7.65 1.81 -28.70
C LYS A 224 -6.36 1.38 -29.39
N ARG A 225 -5.36 0.87 -28.65
CA ARG A 225 -4.09 0.38 -29.18
C ARG A 225 -3.80 -1.01 -28.63
N LEU A 226 -3.48 -1.96 -29.50
CA LEU A 226 -2.98 -3.26 -29.08
C LEU A 226 -1.49 -3.16 -28.75
N VAL A 227 -1.10 -3.74 -27.61
CA VAL A 227 0.30 -3.87 -27.21
C VAL A 227 0.61 -5.37 -27.22
N SER A 228 1.58 -5.77 -28.04
CA SER A 228 1.98 -7.19 -28.16
C SER A 228 0.85 -8.17 -28.51
N GLY A 229 -0.21 -7.69 -29.17
CA GLY A 229 -1.39 -8.50 -29.52
C GLY A 229 -2.45 -8.60 -28.42
N ASN A 230 -2.21 -8.03 -27.23
CA ASN A 230 -3.15 -7.99 -26.11
C ASN A 230 -3.71 -6.58 -25.89
N TYR A 231 -4.85 -6.51 -25.21
CA TYR A 231 -5.37 -5.25 -24.71
C TYR A 231 -4.56 -4.79 -23.51
N PRO A 232 -4.09 -3.53 -23.48
CA PRO A 232 -3.37 -2.98 -22.34
C PRO A 232 -4.18 -3.10 -21.05
N GLN A 233 -3.47 -3.39 -19.97
CA GLN A 233 -4.03 -3.47 -18.63
C GLN A 233 -3.31 -2.45 -17.76
N ILE A 234 -4.06 -1.57 -17.11
CA ILE A 234 -3.48 -0.57 -16.21
C ILE A 234 -3.12 -1.26 -14.89
N THR A 235 -1.90 -1.04 -14.43
CA THR A 235 -1.36 -1.63 -13.21
C THR A 235 -1.22 -0.63 -12.08
N THR A 236 -0.97 0.63 -12.42
CA THR A 236 -0.79 1.73 -11.47
C THR A 236 -1.21 3.05 -12.10
N LEU A 237 -1.63 3.98 -11.26
CA LEU A 237 -1.95 5.34 -11.67
C LEU A 237 -1.61 6.33 -10.57
N ASP A 238 -1.22 7.54 -10.98
CA ASP A 238 -1.03 8.66 -10.08
C ASP A 238 -1.42 9.96 -10.78
N ALA A 239 -1.86 10.96 -10.01
CA ALA A 239 -2.39 12.19 -10.56
C ALA A 239 -2.06 13.40 -9.68
N THR A 240 -1.73 14.50 -10.35
CA THR A 240 -1.60 15.85 -9.79
C THR A 240 -2.74 16.71 -10.32
N ASP A 241 -2.75 18.00 -9.97
CA ASP A 241 -3.65 19.00 -10.58
C ASP A 241 -3.39 19.20 -12.08
N LYS A 242 -2.17 18.89 -12.55
CA LYS A 242 -1.75 19.14 -13.95
C LYS A 242 -1.64 17.90 -14.80
N VAL A 243 -1.25 16.76 -14.23
CA VAL A 243 -0.91 15.56 -14.98
C VAL A 243 -1.56 14.33 -14.36
N LEU A 244 -2.14 13.48 -15.21
CA LEU A 244 -2.55 12.12 -14.88
C LEU A 244 -1.65 11.13 -15.64
N PHE A 245 -1.05 10.20 -14.90
CA PHE A 245 -0.19 9.16 -15.46
C PHE A 245 -0.80 7.77 -15.20
N ALA A 246 -0.86 6.94 -16.24
CA ALA A 246 -1.28 5.55 -16.14
C ALA A 246 -0.17 4.62 -16.66
N GLY A 247 0.29 3.71 -15.80
CA GLY A 247 1.26 2.67 -16.14
C GLY A 247 0.58 1.35 -16.49
N GLY A 248 1.11 0.66 -17.50
CA GLY A 248 0.57 -0.57 -18.04
C GLY A 248 1.38 -1.82 -17.67
N PHE A 249 0.73 -2.97 -17.87
CA PHE A 249 1.28 -4.30 -17.61
C PHE A 249 2.42 -4.68 -18.56
N ASP A 250 2.39 -4.23 -19.81
CA ASP A 250 3.43 -4.55 -20.80
C ASP A 250 4.48 -3.42 -20.93
N GLY A 251 4.56 -2.55 -19.92
CA GLY A 251 5.46 -1.39 -19.89
C GLY A 251 5.02 -0.24 -20.79
N ASP A 252 3.81 -0.28 -21.34
CA ASP A 252 3.18 0.87 -21.98
C ASP A 252 2.67 1.87 -20.93
N TYR A 253 2.61 3.14 -21.27
CA TYR A 253 2.07 4.16 -20.39
C TYR A 253 1.35 5.25 -21.17
N ALA A 254 0.47 5.97 -20.48
CA ALA A 254 -0.24 7.14 -20.99
C ALA A 254 -0.11 8.31 -20.01
N ILE A 255 0.15 9.49 -20.57
CA ILE A 255 0.22 10.76 -19.85
C ILE A 255 -0.87 11.67 -20.38
N THR A 256 -1.65 12.25 -19.48
CA THR A 256 -2.68 13.22 -19.79
C THR A 256 -2.33 14.55 -19.16
N ASP A 257 -2.33 15.60 -19.95
CA ASP A 257 -2.33 16.97 -19.42
C ASP A 257 -3.77 17.33 -19.04
N LEU A 258 -4.01 17.45 -17.73
CA LEU A 258 -5.31 17.80 -17.16
C LEU A 258 -5.62 19.31 -17.29
N THR A 259 -4.62 20.13 -17.60
CA THR A 259 -4.83 21.57 -17.87
C THR A 259 -5.27 21.85 -19.29
N SER A 260 -5.06 20.88 -20.20
CA SER A 260 -5.45 21.01 -21.60
C SER A 260 -6.96 20.97 -21.76
N THR A 261 -7.50 21.89 -22.55
CA THR A 261 -8.92 21.90 -22.95
C THR A 261 -9.22 20.98 -24.13
N GLN A 262 -8.19 20.32 -24.70
CA GLN A 262 -8.36 19.40 -25.82
C GLN A 262 -8.82 18.04 -25.33
N GLU A 263 -10.00 17.61 -25.77
CA GLU A 263 -10.49 16.25 -25.51
C GLU A 263 -9.53 15.19 -26.09
N ASN A 264 -9.17 14.20 -25.27
CA ASN A 264 -8.31 13.05 -25.62
C ASN A 264 -6.82 13.37 -25.92
N SER A 265 -6.26 14.47 -25.41
CA SER A 265 -4.83 14.76 -25.53
C SER A 265 -3.99 13.89 -24.56
N HIS A 266 -3.85 12.61 -24.88
CA HIS A 266 -2.95 11.70 -24.16
C HIS A 266 -1.70 11.39 -24.98
N THR A 267 -0.55 11.56 -24.35
CA THR A 267 0.73 11.12 -24.91
C THR A 267 0.99 9.68 -24.49
N TRP A 268 1.33 8.85 -25.48
CA TRP A 268 1.63 7.44 -25.26
C TRP A 268 3.12 7.21 -25.33
N GLY A 269 3.62 6.33 -24.47
CA GLY A 269 4.99 5.87 -24.53
C GLY A 269 5.13 4.42 -24.09
N ARG A 270 6.36 3.92 -24.18
CA ARG A 270 6.73 2.56 -23.81
C ARG A 270 8.07 2.57 -23.11
N ILE A 271 8.11 1.90 -21.96
CA ILE A 271 9.31 1.73 -21.15
C ILE A 271 10.19 0.62 -21.74
N ARG A 272 9.58 -0.44 -22.28
CA ARG A 272 10.31 -1.58 -22.88
C ARG A 272 11.24 -1.21 -24.03
N ASP A 273 10.98 -0.10 -24.73
CA ASP A 273 11.81 0.36 -25.85
C ASP A 273 13.22 0.78 -25.36
N ALA A 274 13.36 1.04 -24.05
CA ALA A 274 14.64 1.30 -23.40
C ALA A 274 15.28 0.06 -22.74
N ALA A 275 14.60 -1.10 -22.70
CA ALA A 275 15.05 -2.31 -21.99
C ALA A 275 14.56 -3.60 -22.67
N HIS A 276 14.97 -3.85 -23.92
CA HIS A 276 14.48 -4.98 -24.73
C HIS A 276 14.79 -6.37 -24.17
N ASP A 277 15.83 -6.51 -23.36
CA ASP A 277 16.32 -7.81 -22.87
C ASP A 277 15.66 -8.26 -21.56
N ALA A 278 14.78 -7.44 -20.97
CA ALA A 278 14.14 -7.78 -19.70
C ALA A 278 13.02 -8.81 -19.88
N GLN A 279 12.86 -9.66 -18.87
CA GLN A 279 11.87 -10.75 -18.88
C GLN A 279 10.42 -10.26 -18.65
N SER A 280 10.28 -9.07 -18.05
CA SER A 280 9.00 -8.44 -17.73
C SER A 280 9.19 -6.93 -17.65
N TRP A 281 8.20 -6.17 -18.13
CA TRP A 281 8.21 -4.70 -18.16
C TRP A 281 7.04 -4.09 -17.39
N ILE A 282 6.45 -4.86 -16.48
CA ILE A 282 5.28 -4.42 -15.73
C ILE A 282 5.62 -3.14 -14.96
N THR A 283 4.76 -2.12 -15.12
CA THR A 283 4.89 -0.90 -14.34
C THR A 283 4.29 -1.13 -12.96
N ASN A 284 5.14 -1.26 -11.93
CA ASN A 284 4.72 -1.65 -10.59
C ASN A 284 4.14 -0.46 -9.80
N HIS A 285 4.77 0.71 -9.90
CA HIS A 285 4.35 1.92 -9.21
C HIS A 285 4.77 3.16 -9.99
N VAL A 286 3.92 4.20 -9.92
CA VAL A 286 4.26 5.53 -10.42
C VAL A 286 4.06 6.53 -9.29
N HIS A 287 5.05 7.41 -9.12
CA HIS A 287 4.96 8.56 -8.23
C HIS A 287 5.22 9.84 -9.03
N LEU A 288 4.27 10.77 -9.01
CA LEU A 288 4.42 12.09 -9.59
C LEU A 288 5.05 13.05 -8.59
N SER A 289 6.08 13.77 -9.02
CA SER A 289 6.71 14.83 -8.22
C SER A 289 7.11 15.99 -9.13
N SER A 290 7.33 17.17 -8.56
CA SER A 290 7.83 18.31 -9.33
C SER A 290 9.37 18.32 -9.36
N SER A 291 9.93 18.61 -10.52
CA SER A 291 11.36 18.90 -10.66
C SER A 291 11.77 20.03 -9.72
N ARG A 292 12.89 19.87 -9.02
CA ARG A 292 13.43 20.91 -8.14
C ARG A 292 13.91 22.14 -8.88
N HIS A 293 14.32 21.97 -10.14
CA HIS A 293 14.96 23.01 -10.94
C HIS A 293 13.99 23.71 -11.89
N THR A 294 13.13 22.94 -12.53
CA THR A 294 12.22 23.45 -13.58
C THR A 294 10.77 23.54 -13.11
N TYR A 295 10.43 22.95 -11.95
CA TYR A 295 9.06 22.78 -11.46
C TYR A 295 8.12 22.07 -12.46
N THR A 296 8.70 21.39 -13.45
CA THR A 296 7.94 20.56 -14.39
C THR A 296 7.53 19.26 -13.70
N PRO A 297 6.32 18.74 -14.00
CA PRO A 297 5.87 17.46 -13.45
C PRO A 297 6.75 16.33 -14.00
N GLN A 298 7.29 15.52 -13.09
CA GLN A 298 8.08 14.33 -13.38
C GLN A 298 7.37 13.08 -12.87
N ALA A 299 7.36 12.03 -13.67
CA ALA A 299 6.90 10.70 -13.27
C ALA A 299 8.10 9.83 -12.92
N ILE A 300 8.12 9.32 -11.68
CA ILE A 300 9.04 8.28 -11.25
C ILE A 300 8.34 6.95 -11.46
N VAL A 301 8.89 6.13 -12.34
CA VAL A 301 8.30 4.87 -12.78
C VAL A 301 9.14 3.71 -12.28
N CYS A 302 8.54 2.87 -11.44
CA CYS A 302 9.12 1.63 -10.94
C CYS A 302 8.66 0.47 -11.84
N SER A 303 9.60 -0.35 -12.31
CA SER A 303 9.31 -1.41 -13.26
C SER A 303 9.89 -2.75 -12.80
N ASN A 304 9.24 -3.82 -13.27
CA ASN A 304 9.66 -5.19 -13.03
C ASN A 304 10.92 -5.59 -13.81
N ASP A 305 11.40 -4.73 -14.71
CA ASP A 305 12.69 -4.88 -15.41
C ASP A 305 13.90 -4.51 -14.55
N SER A 306 13.71 -4.37 -13.23
CA SER A 306 14.72 -3.96 -12.26
C SER A 306 15.25 -2.54 -12.48
N GLN A 307 14.52 -1.68 -13.18
CA GLN A 307 14.89 -0.29 -13.39
C GLN A 307 13.85 0.67 -12.81
N LEU A 308 14.34 1.78 -12.27
CA LEU A 308 13.56 2.95 -11.91
C LEU A 308 13.90 4.07 -12.89
N ARG A 309 12.87 4.70 -13.48
CA ARG A 309 13.04 5.75 -14.49
C ARG A 309 12.37 7.04 -14.03
N THR A 310 13.03 8.16 -14.29
CA THR A 310 12.43 9.49 -14.13
C THR A 310 12.11 10.05 -15.51
N LEU A 311 10.86 10.39 -15.75
CA LEU A 311 10.34 10.91 -17.00
C LEU A 311 9.84 12.34 -16.80
N ASP A 312 10.23 13.27 -17.67
CA ASP A 312 9.55 14.57 -17.73
C ASP A 312 8.21 14.41 -18.45
N CYS A 313 7.11 14.72 -17.76
CA CYS A 313 5.75 14.53 -18.28
C CYS A 313 5.39 15.53 -19.37
N THR A 314 6.06 16.70 -19.42
CA THR A 314 5.78 17.74 -20.42
C THR A 314 6.44 17.41 -21.76
N THR A 315 7.69 16.95 -21.74
CA THR A 315 8.44 16.61 -22.97
C THR A 315 8.33 15.14 -23.36
N ASN A 316 7.83 14.28 -22.46
CA ASN A 316 7.82 12.83 -22.60
C ASN A 316 9.22 12.25 -22.89
N THR A 317 10.23 12.74 -22.16
CA THR A 317 11.62 12.28 -22.27
C THR A 317 12.12 11.69 -20.97
N PHE A 318 12.79 10.54 -21.03
CA PHE A 318 13.44 9.94 -19.87
C PHE A 318 14.67 10.77 -19.49
N LEU A 319 14.69 11.25 -18.25
CA LEU A 319 15.77 12.08 -17.69
C LEU A 319 16.86 11.22 -17.04
N ASN A 320 16.46 10.20 -16.29
CA ASN A 320 17.38 9.30 -15.61
C ASN A 320 16.80 7.88 -15.56
N THR A 321 17.69 6.89 -15.60
CA THR A 321 17.41 5.46 -15.48
C THR A 321 18.41 4.85 -14.51
N THR A 322 17.93 4.24 -13.44
CA THR A 322 18.75 3.59 -12.42
C THR A 322 18.38 2.12 -12.33
N ALA A 323 19.37 1.24 -12.45
CA ALA A 323 19.20 -0.20 -12.31
C ALA A 323 19.37 -0.64 -10.84
N TYR A 324 18.59 -1.65 -10.46
CA TYR A 324 18.56 -2.28 -9.14
C TYR A 324 18.80 -3.78 -9.28
N PRO A 325 19.18 -4.50 -8.21
CA PRO A 325 19.49 -5.93 -8.30
C PRO A 325 18.29 -6.79 -8.72
N LYS A 326 17.06 -6.33 -8.44
CA LYS A 326 15.80 -7.01 -8.78
C LYS A 326 14.70 -5.99 -9.04
N ALA A 327 13.50 -6.48 -9.39
CA ALA A 327 12.30 -5.69 -9.66
C ALA A 327 12.05 -4.65 -8.56
N VAL A 328 11.73 -3.42 -8.99
CA VAL A 328 11.40 -2.32 -8.09
C VAL A 328 9.88 -2.27 -7.94
N ASN A 329 9.38 -2.36 -6.72
CA ASN A 329 7.94 -2.44 -6.45
C ASN A 329 7.35 -1.06 -6.18
N CYS A 330 8.04 -0.21 -5.42
CA CYS A 330 7.55 1.11 -5.07
C CYS A 330 8.72 2.07 -4.80
N SER A 331 8.46 3.36 -5.00
CA SER A 331 9.36 4.43 -4.58
C SER A 331 8.57 5.66 -4.18
N ALA A 332 9.14 6.45 -3.28
CA ALA A 332 8.62 7.76 -2.92
C ALA A 332 9.76 8.78 -2.86
N THR A 333 9.49 10.00 -3.27
CA THR A 333 10.44 11.12 -3.29
C THR A 333 10.15 11.99 -2.09
N SER A 334 11.21 12.42 -1.40
CA SER A 334 11.12 13.42 -0.33
C SER A 334 10.47 14.72 -0.81
N PRO A 335 9.77 15.48 0.06
CA PRO A 335 9.09 16.73 -0.32
C PRO A 335 10.04 17.81 -0.87
N ASN A 336 11.29 17.83 -0.38
CA ASN A 336 12.33 18.72 -0.90
C ASN A 336 12.96 18.21 -2.21
N GLY A 337 12.56 17.03 -2.67
CA GLY A 337 13.00 16.40 -3.90
C GLY A 337 14.42 15.84 -3.89
N ARG A 338 15.16 15.85 -2.77
CA ARG A 338 16.60 15.47 -2.72
C ARG A 338 16.82 13.98 -2.55
N LEU A 339 16.04 13.37 -1.69
CA LEU A 339 16.14 11.96 -1.34
C LEU A 339 14.97 11.18 -1.95
N ARG A 340 15.22 9.89 -2.21
CA ARG A 340 14.22 8.92 -2.66
C ARG A 340 14.35 7.64 -1.86
N ILE A 341 13.21 7.11 -1.42
CA ILE A 341 13.12 5.76 -0.87
C ILE A 341 12.71 4.79 -1.97
N VAL A 342 13.35 3.63 -2.04
CA VAL A 342 13.13 2.60 -3.06
C VAL A 342 13.02 1.24 -2.38
N VAL A 343 11.98 0.49 -2.74
CA VAL A 343 11.71 -0.86 -2.27
C VAL A 343 11.33 -1.78 -3.43
N GLY A 344 11.63 -3.07 -3.30
CA GLY A 344 11.43 -4.05 -4.38
C GLY A 344 11.45 -5.49 -3.91
N ASP A 345 11.75 -6.42 -4.83
CA ASP A 345 11.89 -7.86 -4.56
C ASP A 345 13.21 -8.20 -3.84
N PHE A 346 13.63 -7.31 -2.96
CA PHE A 346 14.81 -7.37 -2.10
C PHE A 346 14.42 -6.85 -0.72
N HIS A 347 15.14 -7.30 0.31
CA HIS A 347 14.74 -7.07 1.71
C HIS A 347 15.14 -5.68 2.21
N GLU A 348 16.14 -5.09 1.58
CA GLU A 348 16.68 -3.78 1.90
C GLU A 348 15.75 -2.66 1.46
N THR A 349 15.62 -1.64 2.29
CA THR A 349 15.03 -0.37 1.89
C THR A 349 16.17 0.58 1.52
N LEU A 350 16.18 1.05 0.28
CA LEU A 350 17.28 1.88 -0.24
C LEU A 350 16.92 3.35 -0.17
N ILE A 351 17.83 4.17 0.35
CA ILE A 351 17.77 5.63 0.25
C ILE A 351 18.77 6.06 -0.81
N THR A 352 18.29 6.81 -1.80
CA THR A 352 19.07 7.28 -2.95
C THR A 352 18.91 8.78 -3.16
N ASN A 353 19.85 9.40 -3.85
CA ASN A 353 19.69 10.73 -4.40
C ASN A 353 18.58 10.67 -5.47
N ALA A 354 17.56 11.52 -5.34
CA ALA A 354 16.39 11.47 -6.21
C ALA A 354 16.68 11.85 -7.66
N GLU A 355 17.72 12.66 -7.93
CA GLU A 355 18.06 13.06 -9.30
C GLU A 355 18.99 12.07 -9.97
N THR A 356 20.09 11.73 -9.30
CA THR A 356 21.13 10.87 -9.89
C THR A 356 20.82 9.38 -9.72
N GLY A 357 19.98 9.02 -8.75
CA GLY A 357 19.79 7.64 -8.33
C GLY A 357 20.97 7.07 -7.54
N ALA A 358 21.97 7.90 -7.21
CA ALA A 358 23.14 7.48 -6.48
C ALA A 358 22.74 6.98 -5.08
N PRO A 359 23.32 5.87 -4.60
CA PRO A 359 23.02 5.34 -3.29
C PRO A 359 23.51 6.23 -2.16
N ILE A 360 22.71 6.31 -1.09
CA ILE A 360 23.05 7.06 0.13
C ILE A 360 23.07 6.10 1.31
N GLU A 361 21.99 5.34 1.54
CA GLU A 361 21.89 4.38 2.65
C GLU A 361 21.11 3.12 2.27
N SER A 362 21.35 2.04 3.01
CA SER A 362 20.61 0.78 2.94
C SER A 362 20.08 0.40 4.31
N LEU A 363 18.76 0.34 4.45
CA LEU A 363 18.07 0.09 5.71
C LEU A 363 17.58 -1.35 5.76
N THR A 364 18.03 -2.07 6.79
CA THR A 364 17.73 -3.50 6.97
C THR A 364 16.76 -3.69 8.13
N ALA A 365 15.47 -3.78 7.82
CA ALA A 365 14.43 -4.07 8.81
C ALA A 365 13.45 -5.16 8.36
N HIS A 366 13.21 -5.28 7.06
CA HIS A 366 12.34 -6.31 6.51
C HIS A 366 13.10 -7.62 6.30
N THR A 367 12.39 -8.74 6.45
CA THR A 367 12.94 -10.08 6.23
C THR A 367 12.49 -10.70 4.91
N GLU A 368 11.67 -9.98 4.15
CA GLU A 368 11.04 -10.41 2.89
C GLU A 368 10.84 -9.19 1.98
N ASP A 369 10.39 -9.41 0.75
CA ASP A 369 10.18 -8.38 -0.28
C ASP A 369 9.27 -7.24 0.18
N ALA A 370 9.70 -6.01 -0.10
CA ALA A 370 8.99 -4.79 0.25
C ALA A 370 8.15 -4.28 -0.94
N PHE A 371 6.90 -3.91 -0.66
CA PHE A 371 5.90 -3.62 -1.70
C PHE A 371 5.37 -2.20 -1.69
N ALA A 372 5.47 -1.51 -0.56
CA ALA A 372 4.97 -0.15 -0.43
C ALA A 372 5.95 0.68 0.39
N CYS A 373 6.11 1.94 -0.02
CA CYS A 373 6.82 2.94 0.74
C CYS A 373 6.14 4.30 0.59
N ALA A 374 6.27 5.16 1.61
CA ALA A 374 5.78 6.53 1.56
C ALA A 374 6.75 7.47 2.27
N TRP A 375 6.85 8.70 1.77
CA TRP A 375 7.56 9.79 2.43
C TRP A 375 6.51 10.78 2.95
N ALA A 376 6.63 11.19 4.21
CA ALA A 376 5.72 12.17 4.80
C ALA A 376 6.08 13.60 4.37
N ASP A 377 5.08 14.46 4.24
CA ASP A 377 5.29 15.86 3.86
C ASP A 377 6.11 16.67 4.88
N ASP A 378 6.34 16.16 6.10
CA ASP A 378 7.31 16.78 7.03
C ASP A 378 8.78 16.62 6.60
N GLY A 379 9.06 15.79 5.60
CA GLY A 379 10.41 15.50 5.13
C GLY A 379 11.24 14.63 6.08
N ILE A 380 10.70 14.25 7.23
CA ILE A 380 11.39 13.55 8.32
C ILE A 380 10.93 12.10 8.41
N HIS A 381 9.64 11.82 8.31
CA HIS A 381 9.12 10.46 8.49
C HIS A 381 8.99 9.74 7.16
N LEU A 382 9.37 8.46 7.16
CA LEU A 382 9.16 7.54 6.06
C LEU A 382 8.53 6.26 6.58
N ALA A 383 7.79 5.57 5.73
CA ALA A 383 7.21 4.28 6.05
C ALA A 383 7.50 3.26 4.94
N THR A 384 7.74 2.01 5.32
CA THR A 384 7.88 0.87 4.41
C THR A 384 7.03 -0.30 4.88
N ALA A 385 6.53 -1.09 3.94
CA ALA A 385 5.79 -2.31 4.25
C ALA A 385 6.16 -3.44 3.30
N ALA A 386 6.22 -4.65 3.87
CA ALA A 386 6.72 -5.84 3.20
C ALA A 386 5.84 -7.07 3.42
N GLN A 387 6.16 -8.13 2.65
CA GLN A 387 5.50 -9.45 2.73
C GLN A 387 5.50 -10.03 4.15
N ASP A 388 6.47 -9.62 4.96
CA ASP A 388 6.61 -10.05 6.35
C ASP A 388 5.52 -9.48 7.28
N SER A 389 4.58 -8.68 6.75
CA SER A 389 3.49 -8.01 7.48
C SER A 389 3.95 -6.89 8.43
N ALA A 390 5.23 -6.50 8.40
CA ALA A 390 5.71 -5.35 9.16
C ALA A 390 5.48 -4.05 8.37
N ILE A 391 5.11 -3.00 9.11
CA ILE A 391 5.14 -1.61 8.69
C ILE A 391 6.24 -0.95 9.50
N VAL A 392 7.33 -0.56 8.86
CA VAL A 392 8.51 0.02 9.52
C VAL A 392 8.53 1.52 9.26
N ILE A 393 8.69 2.29 10.33
CA ILE A 393 8.77 3.75 10.30
C ILE A 393 10.22 4.16 10.49
N TRP A 394 10.69 5.08 9.66
CA TRP A 394 12.04 5.62 9.67
C TRP A 394 12.04 7.12 9.94
N ASP A 395 13.16 7.62 10.45
CA ASP A 395 13.43 9.05 10.65
C ASP A 395 14.61 9.42 9.76
N ALA A 396 14.38 10.31 8.80
CA ALA A 396 15.36 10.70 7.77
C ALA A 396 16.66 11.31 8.35
N ARG A 397 16.63 11.72 9.62
CA ARG A 397 17.79 12.30 10.32
C ARG A 397 18.68 11.21 10.94
N ARG A 398 18.21 9.95 10.96
CA ARG A 398 18.82 8.84 11.71
C ARG A 398 18.36 7.48 11.17
N TRP A 399 19.22 6.91 10.35
CA TRP A 399 19.02 5.66 9.62
C TRP A 399 19.45 4.40 10.40
N ASP A 400 20.14 4.58 11.54
CA ASP A 400 20.75 3.50 12.34
C ASP A 400 19.75 2.48 12.88
N ARG A 401 18.49 2.90 13.08
CA ARG A 401 17.41 2.05 13.57
C ARG A 401 16.04 2.60 13.18
N PRO A 402 15.03 1.73 13.04
CA PRO A 402 13.67 2.18 12.83
C PRO A 402 13.17 2.99 14.02
N LEU A 403 12.32 3.97 13.74
CA LEU A 403 11.59 4.75 14.73
C LEU A 403 10.52 3.89 15.43
N ALA A 404 9.79 3.11 14.64
CA ALA A 404 8.76 2.19 15.11
C ALA A 404 8.62 1.02 14.14
N THR A 405 8.19 -0.14 14.65
CA THR A 405 7.81 -1.30 13.84
C THR A 405 6.42 -1.71 14.28
N LEU A 406 5.48 -1.66 13.33
CA LEU A 406 4.08 -1.99 13.52
C LEU A 406 3.75 -3.21 12.67
N PHE A 407 2.60 -3.82 12.92
CA PHE A 407 2.16 -4.99 12.19
C PHE A 407 0.76 -4.80 11.63
N SER A 408 0.54 -5.37 10.45
CA SER A 408 -0.79 -5.45 9.83
C SER A 408 -1.69 -6.45 10.54
N GLU A 409 -3.00 -6.31 10.37
CA GLU A 409 -4.03 -7.13 11.02
C GLU A 409 -4.10 -8.53 10.38
N LEU A 410 -4.25 -8.62 9.06
CA LEU A 410 -4.53 -9.90 8.41
C LEU A 410 -3.85 -10.11 7.06
N ALA A 411 -3.72 -9.10 6.24
CA ALA A 411 -3.06 -9.15 4.94
C ALA A 411 -1.85 -8.23 4.91
N ILE A 412 -1.06 -8.33 3.84
CA ILE A 412 0.16 -7.53 3.68
C ILE A 412 -0.21 -6.13 3.20
N PRO A 413 0.32 -5.05 3.79
CA PRO A 413 0.13 -3.70 3.27
C PRO A 413 0.73 -3.55 1.88
N ARG A 414 -0.08 -3.10 0.92
CA ARG A 414 0.31 -2.90 -0.49
C ARG A 414 0.29 -1.44 -0.91
N SER A 415 -0.24 -0.54 -0.07
CA SER A 415 -0.21 0.89 -0.30
C SER A 415 -0.02 1.61 1.03
N LEU A 416 0.90 2.58 1.04
CA LEU A 416 1.20 3.44 2.19
C LEU A 416 1.02 4.89 1.74
N ARG A 417 0.35 5.71 2.57
CA ARG A 417 0.16 7.13 2.28
C ARG A 417 0.07 7.94 3.55
N PHE A 418 0.92 8.97 3.69
CA PHE A 418 0.76 9.95 4.75
C PHE A 418 -0.36 10.94 4.40
N SER A 419 -1.06 11.45 5.41
CA SER A 419 -2.00 12.55 5.22
C SER A 419 -1.27 13.84 4.85
N PRO A 420 -1.85 14.67 3.97
CA PRO A 420 -1.25 15.95 3.60
C PRO A 420 -1.16 16.91 4.80
N VAL A 421 -0.16 17.78 4.81
CA VAL A 421 0.02 18.82 5.84
C VAL A 421 -1.22 19.69 5.95
N GLY A 422 -1.60 20.05 7.18
CA GLY A 422 -2.71 20.98 7.40
C GLY A 422 -4.11 20.39 7.23
N SER A 423 -4.23 19.08 6.97
CA SER A 423 -5.53 18.38 6.86
C SER A 423 -6.12 17.91 8.21
N GLY A 424 -5.43 18.18 9.32
CA GLY A 424 -5.80 17.73 10.67
C GLY A 424 -4.67 16.92 11.32
N PRO A 425 -4.98 16.09 12.33
CA PRO A 425 -3.99 15.19 12.92
C PRO A 425 -3.33 14.32 11.84
N ARG A 426 -2.00 14.29 11.87
CA ARG A 426 -1.19 13.55 10.91
C ARG A 426 -1.42 12.05 11.07
N VAL A 427 -1.72 11.37 9.98
CA VAL A 427 -1.92 9.93 9.95
C VAL A 427 -1.11 9.28 8.84
N LEU A 428 -0.76 8.01 9.05
CA LEU A 428 -0.25 7.10 8.02
C LEU A 428 -1.36 6.10 7.71
N VAL A 429 -1.83 6.10 6.47
CA VAL A 429 -2.76 5.10 5.95
C VAL A 429 -1.95 3.94 5.39
N ALA A 430 -2.16 2.75 5.94
CA ALA A 430 -1.60 1.50 5.46
C ALA A 430 -2.73 0.57 5.03
N ALA A 431 -2.93 0.46 3.72
CA ALA A 431 -3.95 -0.39 3.12
C ALA A 431 -3.39 -1.79 2.89
N GLU A 432 -4.01 -2.77 3.52
CA GLU A 432 -3.70 -4.18 3.31
C GLU A 432 -4.17 -4.64 1.93
N ALA A 433 -3.67 -5.78 1.46
CA ALA A 433 -4.10 -6.34 0.18
C ALA A 433 -5.62 -6.62 0.17
N ASP A 434 -6.15 -6.97 1.34
CA ASP A 434 -7.54 -7.35 1.56
C ASP A 434 -8.04 -6.85 2.92
N ASP A 435 -9.32 -6.52 2.98
CA ASP A 435 -10.16 -6.27 4.16
C ASP A 435 -9.86 -5.05 5.04
N TYR A 436 -8.59 -4.83 5.38
CA TYR A 436 -8.21 -3.89 6.42
C TYR A 436 -7.47 -2.67 5.88
N VAL A 437 -7.84 -1.50 6.40
CA VAL A 437 -7.05 -0.28 6.27
C VAL A 437 -6.68 0.20 7.67
N ASN A 438 -5.38 0.26 7.94
CA ASN A 438 -4.85 0.79 9.20
C ASN A 438 -4.60 2.29 9.03
N ILE A 439 -5.18 3.10 9.89
CA ILE A 439 -4.95 4.55 9.95
C ILE A 439 -4.18 4.80 11.24
N ILE A 440 -2.87 4.92 11.11
CA ILE A 440 -1.92 4.97 12.22
C ILE A 440 -1.66 6.44 12.59
N ASN A 441 -1.56 6.73 13.88
CA ASN A 441 -1.12 8.04 14.37
C ASN A 441 0.31 8.33 13.89
N ALA A 442 0.51 9.30 13.00
CA ALA A 442 1.83 9.59 12.44
C ALA A 442 2.68 10.53 13.31
N GLN A 443 2.18 10.99 14.47
CA GLN A 443 2.96 11.78 15.42
C GLN A 443 3.67 10.87 16.44
N THR A 444 2.97 9.84 16.92
CA THR A 444 3.48 8.96 17.98
C THR A 444 3.75 7.53 17.52
N PHE A 445 3.07 7.08 16.46
CA PHE A 445 3.05 5.68 15.99
C PHE A 445 2.64 4.66 17.07
N ALA A 446 1.99 5.13 18.14
CA ALA A 446 1.65 4.31 19.30
C ALA A 446 0.22 3.78 19.29
N SER A 447 -0.65 4.33 18.44
CA SER A 447 -2.07 3.99 18.35
C SER A 447 -2.54 4.06 16.89
N LYS A 448 -3.67 3.40 16.60
CA LYS A 448 -4.28 3.39 15.28
C LYS A 448 -5.81 3.33 15.35
N GLN A 449 -6.41 3.58 14.20
CA GLN A 449 -7.77 3.21 13.86
C GLN A 449 -7.71 2.10 12.81
N VAL A 450 -8.51 1.05 12.95
CA VAL A 450 -8.66 0.01 11.92
C VAL A 450 -10.02 0.14 11.25
N PHE A 451 -10.02 0.39 9.94
CA PHE A 451 -11.22 0.31 9.13
C PHE A 451 -11.37 -1.12 8.57
N ASP A 452 -12.38 -1.82 9.07
CA ASP A 452 -12.64 -3.25 8.83
C ASP A 452 -13.79 -3.40 7.82
N PHE A 453 -13.48 -3.88 6.61
CA PHE A 453 -14.43 -4.28 5.58
C PHE A 453 -13.96 -5.57 4.90
N PHE A 454 -14.62 -6.03 3.85
CA PHE A 454 -14.26 -7.29 3.20
C PHE A 454 -13.87 -7.08 1.72
N GLY A 455 -12.87 -7.83 1.26
CA GLY A 455 -12.49 -7.93 -0.15
C GLY A 455 -11.18 -7.21 -0.49
N PRO A 456 -10.71 -7.40 -1.74
CA PRO A 456 -9.42 -6.88 -2.17
C PRO A 456 -9.46 -5.36 -2.34
N ILE A 457 -8.44 -4.71 -1.79
CA ILE A 457 -8.22 -3.28 -1.94
C ILE A 457 -7.43 -3.08 -3.22
N ALA A 458 -7.87 -2.22 -4.12
CA ALA A 458 -7.20 -1.89 -5.39
C ALA A 458 -6.25 -0.68 -5.27
N GLY A 459 -6.51 0.19 -4.29
CA GLY A 459 -5.71 1.37 -3.99
C GLY A 459 -6.43 2.27 -3.00
N VAL A 460 -5.67 3.18 -2.40
CA VAL A 460 -6.18 4.19 -1.47
C VAL A 460 -5.65 5.57 -1.84
N SER A 461 -6.49 6.60 -1.69
CA SER A 461 -6.10 7.97 -2.01
C SER A 461 -6.82 8.99 -1.14
N MET A 462 -6.09 10.04 -0.77
CA MET A 462 -6.61 11.20 -0.06
C MET A 462 -6.50 12.42 -0.98
N PRO A 463 -7.53 13.29 -1.04
CA PRO A 463 -7.38 14.59 -1.66
C PRO A 463 -6.37 15.44 -0.88
N PRO A 464 -5.82 16.50 -1.48
CA PRO A 464 -4.93 17.44 -0.79
C PRO A 464 -5.55 18.13 0.43
N ASP A 465 -6.89 18.21 0.52
CA ASP A 465 -7.60 18.70 1.70
C ASP A 465 -7.52 17.76 2.91
N GLY A 466 -7.16 16.49 2.66
CA GLY A 466 -7.14 15.36 3.59
C GLY A 466 -8.42 15.17 4.41
N GLN A 467 -9.56 15.68 3.93
CA GLN A 467 -10.86 15.54 4.60
C GLN A 467 -11.59 14.27 4.20
N SER A 468 -11.32 13.72 3.02
CA SER A 468 -11.83 12.42 2.59
C SER A 468 -10.67 11.42 2.42
N LEU A 469 -10.95 10.15 2.64
CA LEU A 469 -10.08 9.03 2.28
C LEU A 469 -10.90 8.08 1.41
N PHE A 470 -10.46 7.90 0.17
CA PHE A 470 -11.07 7.00 -0.79
C PHE A 470 -10.34 5.65 -0.80
N VAL A 471 -11.12 4.58 -0.73
CA VAL A 471 -10.65 3.20 -0.77
C VAL A 471 -11.37 2.48 -1.89
N ALA A 472 -10.63 2.04 -2.90
CA ALA A 472 -11.19 1.29 -4.01
C ALA A 472 -11.24 -0.19 -3.66
N ASN A 473 -12.45 -0.74 -3.47
CA ASN A 473 -12.67 -2.15 -3.24
C ASN A 473 -12.99 -2.85 -4.58
N ALA A 474 -12.13 -3.77 -5.01
CA ALA A 474 -12.25 -4.48 -6.28
C ALA A 474 -13.05 -5.79 -6.21
N GLU A 475 -13.76 -6.04 -5.10
CA GLU A 475 -14.62 -7.23 -5.00
C GLU A 475 -15.73 -7.19 -6.06
N LYS A 476 -15.94 -8.32 -6.75
CA LYS A 476 -16.79 -8.36 -7.95
C LYS A 476 -18.25 -8.06 -7.65
N SER A 477 -18.77 -8.57 -6.54
CA SER A 477 -20.17 -8.51 -6.15
C SER A 477 -20.47 -7.26 -5.30
N PHE A 478 -19.69 -7.05 -4.23
CA PHE A 478 -19.93 -6.04 -3.19
C PHE A 478 -18.86 -4.93 -3.16
N GLY A 479 -17.91 -4.94 -4.10
CA GLY A 479 -16.90 -3.89 -4.23
C GLY A 479 -17.50 -2.58 -4.74
N GLY A 480 -16.69 -1.53 -4.65
CA GLY A 480 -17.09 -0.16 -4.91
C GLY A 480 -16.06 0.84 -4.43
N MET A 481 -16.39 2.12 -4.57
CA MET A 481 -15.60 3.23 -4.04
C MET A 481 -16.10 3.58 -2.64
N ILE A 482 -15.33 3.23 -1.62
CA ILE A 482 -15.62 3.59 -0.23
C ILE A 482 -15.03 4.97 0.03
N GLU A 483 -15.85 5.87 0.55
CA GLU A 483 -15.44 7.18 1.05
C GLU A 483 -15.55 7.20 2.57
N LEU A 484 -14.42 7.47 3.21
CA LEU A 484 -14.33 7.78 4.62
C LEU A 484 -14.14 9.29 4.76
N GLU A 485 -14.94 9.93 5.59
CA GLU A 485 -14.80 11.35 5.89
C GLU A 485 -14.11 11.51 7.22
N ARG A 486 -13.17 12.45 7.31
CA ARG A 486 -12.50 12.76 8.56
C ARG A 486 -13.55 13.21 9.58
N ASP A 487 -13.57 12.57 10.75
CA ASP A 487 -14.56 12.91 11.76
C ASP A 487 -14.28 14.34 12.25
N SER A 488 -15.18 15.28 11.94
CA SER A 488 -15.07 16.64 12.42
C SER A 488 -15.09 16.61 13.94
N TRP A 489 -14.03 17.06 14.60
CA TRP A 489 -13.90 16.93 16.05
C TRP A 489 -15.02 17.71 16.80
N THR A 490 -15.66 18.71 16.19
CA THR A 490 -16.86 19.38 16.73
C THR A 490 -18.07 18.44 16.90
N GLY A 491 -18.07 17.30 16.19
CA GLY A 491 -19.12 16.30 16.15
C GLY A 491 -18.90 15.06 17.02
N ARG A 492 -17.84 15.01 17.86
CA ARG A 492 -17.69 13.90 18.84
C ARG A 492 -18.96 13.85 19.70
N LYS A 493 -19.86 12.90 19.40
CA LYS A 493 -20.94 12.51 20.29
C LYS A 493 -20.29 12.21 21.63
N ARG A 494 -20.51 13.12 22.59
CA ARG A 494 -20.17 13.04 24.00
C ARG A 494 -20.35 11.60 24.50
N LYS A 495 -19.33 10.74 24.38
CA LYS A 495 -19.24 9.58 25.27
C LYS A 495 -19.06 10.22 26.64
N ARG A 496 -20.12 10.18 27.44
CA ARG A 496 -20.12 10.56 28.86
C ARG A 496 -19.03 9.73 29.56
N ARG A 497 -17.77 10.17 29.47
CA ARG A 497 -16.76 9.77 30.45
C ARG A 497 -17.13 10.50 31.74
N GLY A 498 -17.27 9.71 32.80
CA GLY A 498 -17.57 10.21 34.13
C GLY A 498 -16.62 11.34 34.47
N ARG A 499 -17.19 12.41 35.02
CA ARG A 499 -16.49 13.62 35.45
C ARG A 499 -15.41 13.22 36.47
N SER A 500 -14.17 13.08 36.02
CA SER A 500 -13.01 13.17 36.89
C SER A 500 -13.06 14.53 37.58
N ARG A 501 -12.85 14.56 38.90
CA ARG A 501 -12.94 15.76 39.74
C ARG A 501 -11.76 16.73 39.56
N TRP A 502 -10.85 16.43 38.62
CA TRP A 502 -9.67 17.24 38.35
C TRP A 502 -9.40 17.29 36.84
N GLY A 503 -9.36 18.52 36.30
CA GLY A 503 -8.60 18.93 35.12
C GLY A 503 -9.14 18.49 33.75
N ASP A 504 -9.45 19.48 32.92
CA ASP A 504 -9.77 19.33 31.49
C ASP A 504 -8.66 18.60 30.72
N GLU A 505 -9.02 17.48 30.08
CA GLU A 505 -8.11 16.63 29.29
C GLU A 505 -8.33 16.84 27.77
N TYR A 506 -8.64 18.08 27.36
CA TYR A 506 -9.25 18.37 26.06
C TYR A 506 -8.50 19.32 25.10
N GLU A 507 -7.28 19.76 25.39
CA GLU A 507 -6.60 20.76 24.53
C GLU A 507 -5.29 20.30 23.87
N ASP A 508 -4.94 19.01 23.96
CA ASP A 508 -3.56 18.56 23.73
C ASP A 508 -3.21 17.86 22.39
N LEU A 509 -3.84 18.22 21.26
CA LEU A 509 -3.36 17.84 19.91
C LEU A 509 -3.11 19.06 19.03
N VAL A 510 -1.86 19.27 18.64
CA VAL A 510 -1.38 20.42 17.86
C VAL A 510 -1.76 20.26 16.39
N TYR A 511 -2.30 21.32 15.79
CA TYR A 511 -2.55 21.45 14.36
C TYR A 511 -1.38 22.16 13.66
N ASP A 512 -1.15 21.88 12.38
CA ASP A 512 -0.10 22.54 11.58
C ASP A 512 -0.36 24.07 11.33
N TRP A 513 -1.39 24.68 11.91
CA TRP A 513 -1.82 26.07 11.65
C TRP A 513 -1.87 27.00 12.87
N GLU A 514 -1.14 26.71 13.95
CA GLU A 514 -0.92 27.68 15.05
C GLU A 514 0.13 28.74 14.65
N SER A 515 0.02 29.96 15.19
CA SER A 515 1.03 31.01 14.94
C SER A 515 2.39 30.62 15.51
N GLU A 516 3.51 30.92 14.84
CA GLU A 516 4.86 30.53 15.29
C GLU A 516 5.13 30.84 16.76
N GLY A 517 4.75 32.03 17.25
CA GLY A 517 4.92 32.40 18.66
C GLY A 517 4.10 31.55 19.66
N ARG A 518 2.96 31.00 19.24
CA ARG A 518 2.17 30.05 20.06
C ARG A 518 2.71 28.63 19.95
N MET A 519 3.26 28.25 18.79
CA MET A 519 3.97 26.99 18.62
C MET A 519 5.28 26.94 19.41
N GLU A 520 6.01 28.04 19.54
CA GLU A 520 7.26 28.08 20.32
C GLU A 520 7.03 27.96 21.83
N GLU A 521 5.87 28.38 22.32
CA GLU A 521 5.47 28.36 23.73
C GLU A 521 4.68 27.09 24.14
N ASP A 522 4.20 26.28 23.18
CA ASP A 522 3.44 25.05 23.43
C ASP A 522 4.34 23.88 23.83
N GLU A 523 4.18 23.36 25.05
CA GLU A 523 4.96 22.24 25.61
C GLU A 523 4.94 20.94 24.77
N ARG A 524 4.01 20.79 23.80
CA ARG A 524 3.93 19.66 22.86
C ARG A 524 4.65 19.89 21.53
N VAL A 525 4.84 21.15 21.14
CA VAL A 525 5.67 21.56 19.98
C VAL A 525 7.12 21.76 20.42
N VAL A 526 7.29 22.17 21.67
CA VAL A 526 8.50 21.94 22.44
C VAL A 526 8.76 20.43 22.42
N CYS A 527 9.65 20.04 21.52
CA CYS A 527 10.04 18.65 21.34
C CYS A 527 10.28 18.00 22.71
N GLY A 528 9.60 16.90 23.02
CA GLY A 528 9.91 16.09 24.20
C GLY A 528 11.40 15.71 24.19
N ALA A 529 11.99 15.32 25.32
CA ALA A 529 13.43 15.02 25.41
C ALA A 529 13.91 14.08 24.28
N GLY A 530 13.10 13.06 23.94
CA GLY A 530 13.37 12.15 22.82
C GLY A 530 13.18 12.73 21.41
N ALA A 531 12.40 13.79 21.23
CA ALA A 531 12.26 14.52 19.96
C ALA A 531 13.33 15.62 19.79
N ARG A 532 13.84 16.20 20.91
CA ARG A 532 14.96 17.15 20.93
C ARG A 532 16.30 16.50 20.57
N GLU A 533 16.55 15.27 21.06
CA GLU A 533 17.72 14.48 20.64
C GLU A 533 17.75 14.20 19.12
N ARG A 534 16.60 14.26 18.44
CA ARG A 534 16.45 13.92 17.02
C ARG A 534 16.62 15.12 16.07
N ARG A 535 16.73 16.37 16.56
CA ARG A 535 16.87 17.60 15.73
C ARG A 535 18.31 17.84 15.22
N GLY A 536 19.19 16.86 15.27
CA GLY A 536 20.63 17.06 15.07
C GLY A 536 21.13 17.36 13.66
N ILE A 537 20.31 17.31 12.60
CA ILE A 537 20.82 17.50 11.22
C ILE A 537 19.77 18.24 10.37
N ASP A 538 20.16 19.42 9.87
CA ASP A 538 19.48 20.12 8.79
C ASP A 538 19.71 19.38 7.48
N LEU A 539 18.67 18.75 6.92
CA LEU A 539 18.73 18.02 5.66
C LEU A 539 19.03 18.95 4.46
N ALA A 540 18.93 20.28 4.62
CA ALA A 540 19.34 21.23 3.60
C ALA A 540 20.87 21.29 3.43
N ALA A 541 21.63 20.90 4.47
CA ALA A 541 23.09 20.90 4.50
C ALA A 541 23.72 19.56 4.04
N LEU A 542 22.92 18.58 3.65
CA LEU A 542 23.43 17.41 2.91
C LEU A 542 23.77 17.87 1.49
N ASP A 543 25.05 18.18 1.27
CA ASP A 543 25.65 18.25 -0.06
C ASP A 543 25.64 16.82 -0.65
N VAL A 544 24.62 16.51 -1.46
CA VAL A 544 24.55 15.29 -2.28
C VAL A 544 24.52 15.65 -3.75
#